data_AF-A0A0N1EV50-F1
#
_entry.id   AF-A0A0N1EV50-F1
#
_cell.length_a   1.000
_cell.length_b   1.000
_cell.length_c   1.000
_cell.angle_alpha   90.00
_cell.angle_beta   90.00
_cell.angle_gamma   90.00
#
_symmetry.space_group_name_H-M   'P 1'
#
loop_
_entity.id
_entity.type
_entity.pdbx_description
1 polymer ?
#
loop_
_entity_poly.entity_id
_entity_poly.type
_entity_poly.pdbx_seq_one_letter_code
_entity_poly.pdbx_strand_id
1 'polypeptide(L)' 'MLNKALLICYRIIATVIILMPLILNVVMRGDVVASFIYVPLLALVLLLIAVYCDDKLVRFIT' A
#
# COMPACT_ATOMS: atom_id res chain seq x y z
N MET A 1 -17.73 5.18 16.78
CA MET A 1 -17.40 3.78 16.41
C MET A 1 -17.26 3.61 14.90
N LEU A 2 -18.18 4.14 14.08
CA LEU A 2 -18.13 4.10 12.62
C LEU A 2 -16.82 4.65 12.01
N ASN A 3 -16.34 5.80 12.49
CA ASN A 3 -15.10 6.44 12.04
C ASN A 3 -13.85 5.54 12.23
N LYS A 4 -13.79 4.81 13.35
CA LYS A 4 -12.71 3.84 13.60
C LYS A 4 -12.80 2.64 12.65
N ALA A 5 -14.02 2.15 12.38
CA ALA A 5 -14.22 1.05 11.43
C ALA A 5 -13.80 1.46 10.01
N LEU A 6 -14.17 2.66 9.57
CA LEU A 6 -13.76 3.21 8.27
C LEU A 6 -12.23 3.31 8.13
N LEU A 7 -11.54 3.82 9.15
CA LEU A 7 -10.08 3.88 9.17
C LEU A 7 -9.43 2.49 9.11
N ILE A 8 -9.97 1.52 9.84
CA ILE A 8 -9.46 0.14 9.81
C ILE A 8 -9.64 -0.48 8.43
N CYS A 9 -10.83 -0.36 7.84
CA CYS A 9 -11.09 -0.87 6.48
C CYS A 9 -10.15 -0.25 5.45
N TYR A 10 -9.97 1.08 5.51
CA TYR A 10 -9.01 1.78 4.65
C TYR A 10 -7.60 1.23 4.78
N ARG A 11 -7.08 1.07 6.02
CA ARG A 11 -5.72 0.57 6.26
C ARG A 11 -5.50 -0.85 5.76
N ILE A 12 -6.52 -1.72 5.88
CA ILE A 12 -6.46 -3.09 5.34
C ILE A 12 -6.33 -3.03 3.81
N ILE A 13 -7.19 -2.26 3.14
CA ILE A 13 -7.17 -2.12 1.67
C ILE A 13 -5.84 -1.53 1.21
N ALA A 14 -5.36 -0.46 1.86
CA ALA A 14 -4.08 0.16 1.53
C ALA A 14 -2.90 -0.83 1.67
N THR A 15 -2.90 -1.64 2.73
CA THR A 15 -1.86 -2.67 2.94
C THR A 15 -1.87 -3.72 1.83
N VAL A 16 -3.05 -4.19 1.41
CA VAL A 16 -3.19 -5.15 0.31
C VAL A 16 -2.65 -4.56 -1.00
N ILE A 17 -2.96 -3.30 -1.29
CA ILE A 17 -2.47 -2.60 -2.49
C ILE A 17 -0.93 -2.48 -2.45
N ILE A 18 -0.34 -2.11 -1.32
CA ILE A 18 1.11 -1.98 -1.17
C ILE A 18 1.82 -3.34 -1.35
N LEU A 19 1.20 -4.43 -0.89
CA LEU A 19 1.75 -5.78 -1.02
C LEU A 19 1.56 -6.40 -2.41
N MET A 20 0.58 -5.92 -3.18
CA MET A 20 0.27 -6.40 -4.53
C MET A 20 1.49 -6.52 -5.46
N PRO A 21 2.38 -5.51 -5.61
CA PRO A 21 3.57 -5.66 -6.45
C PRO A 21 4.52 -6.76 -5.97
N LEU A 22 4.59 -7.00 -4.67
CA LEU A 22 5.40 -8.08 -4.10
C LEU A 22 4.83 -9.45 -4.48
N ILE A 23 3.51 -9.60 -4.33
CA ILE A 23 2.78 -10.84 -4.67
C ILE A 23 2.92 -11.13 -6.17
N LEU A 24 2.71 -10.12 -7.02
CA LEU A 24 2.86 -10.26 -8.47
C LEU A 24 4.29 -10.66 -8.85
N ASN A 25 5.30 -10.09 -8.20
CA ASN A 25 6.69 -10.43 -8.47
C ASN A 25 7.00 -11.91 -8.15
N VAL A 26 6.44 -12.44 -7.07
CA VAL A 26 6.59 -13.85 -6.69
C VAL A 26 5.89 -14.78 -7.68
N VAL A 27 4.66 -14.44 -8.10
CA VAL A 27 3.85 -15.27 -9.00
C VAL A 27 4.41 -15.27 -10.42
N MET A 28 4.79 -14.11 -10.94
CA MET A 28 5.25 -13.97 -12.32
C MET A 28 6.76 -14.23 -12.50
N ARG A 29 7.49 -14.48 -11.40
CA ARG A 29 8.95 -14.70 -11.39
C ARG A 29 9.71 -13.66 -12.20
N GLY A 30 9.60 -12.40 -11.78
CA GLY A 30 10.31 -11.30 -12.42
C GLY A 30 11.83 -11.48 -12.33
N ASP A 31 12.56 -10.95 -13.33
CA ASP A 31 14.02 -10.94 -13.34
C ASP A 31 14.59 -10.27 -12.08
N VAL A 32 15.86 -10.54 -11.79
CA VAL A 32 16.58 -10.04 -10.59
C VAL A 32 16.43 -8.53 -10.45
N VAL A 33 16.56 -7.78 -11.55
CA VAL A 33 16.43 -6.31 -11.54
C VAL A 33 15.02 -5.88 -11.12
N ALA A 34 13.98 -6.55 -11.61
CA ALA A 34 12.60 -6.24 -11.23
C ALA A 34 12.32 -6.57 -9.77
N SER A 35 12.82 -7.71 -9.30
CA SER A 35 12.64 -8.16 -7.92
C SER A 35 13.33 -7.27 -6.89
N PHE A 36 14.55 -6.79 -7.17
CA PHE A 36 15.34 -6.03 -6.21
C PHE A 36 15.18 -4.52 -6.33
N ILE A 37 14.86 -4.00 -7.51
CA ILE A 37 14.81 -2.56 -7.76
C ILE A 37 13.38 -2.12 -7.99
N TYR A 38 12.73 -2.57 -9.06
CA TYR A 38 11.43 -2.01 -9.46
C TYR A 38 10.31 -2.29 -8.46
N VAL A 39 10.22 -3.52 -7.94
CA VAL A 39 9.14 -3.93 -7.03
C VAL A 39 9.22 -3.20 -5.68
N PRO A 40 10.38 -3.14 -5.00
CA PRO A 40 10.53 -2.33 -3.79
C PRO A 40 10.29 -0.84 -4.03
N LEU A 41 10.76 -0.29 -5.16
CA LEU A 41 10.55 1.13 -5.48
C LEU A 41 9.07 1.44 -5.68
N LEU A 42 8.33 0.56 -6.37
CA LEU A 42 6.90 0.73 -6.58
C LEU A 42 6.10 0.57 -5.28
N ALA A 43 6.48 -0.38 -4.43
CA ALA A 43 5.92 -0.52 -3.09
C ALA A 43 6.18 0.73 -2.23
N LEU A 44 7.36 1.34 -2.34
CA LEU A 44 7.70 2.59 -1.64
C LEU A 44 6.82 3.76 -2.10
N VAL A 45 6.61 3.91 -3.41
CA VAL A 45 5.73 4.95 -3.95
C VAL A 45 4.29 4.74 -3.46
N LEU A 46 3.78 3.51 -3.51
CA LEU A 46 2.45 3.18 -2.98
C LEU A 46 2.34 3.46 -1.48
N LEU A 47 3.39 3.17 -0.71
CA LEU A 47 3.46 3.47 0.72
C LEU A 47 3.38 4.97 0.98
N LEU A 48 4.13 5.78 0.25
CA LEU A 48 4.10 7.24 0.38
C LEU A 48 2.70 7.81 0.08
N ILE A 49 2.06 7.31 -0.98
CA ILE A 49 0.69 7.68 -1.33
C ILE A 49 -0.28 7.28 -0.21
N ALA A 50 -0.15 6.05 0.31
CA ALA A 50 -1.01 5.56 1.39
C ALA A 50 -0.85 6.39 2.67
N VAL A 51 0.38 6.76 3.05
CA VAL A 51 0.63 7.63 4.23
C VAL A 51 0.02 9.02 4.03
N TYR A 52 0.18 9.62 2.85
CA TYR A 52 -0.42 10.92 2.54
C TYR A 52 -1.96 10.86 2.62
N CYS A 53 -2.56 9.80 2.08
CA CYS A 53 -3.99 9.57 2.15
C CYS A 53 -4.48 9.27 3.56
N ASP A 54 -3.73 8.53 4.39
CA ASP A 54 -4.06 8.26 5.80
C ASP A 54 -4.14 9.57 6.60
N ASP A 55 -3.16 10.47 6.47
CA ASP A 55 -3.19 11.78 7.15
C ASP A 55 -4.40 12.62 6.71
N LYS A 56 -4.69 12.65 5.41
CA LYS A 56 -5.90 13.34 4.88
C LYS A 56 -7.20 12.72 5.40
N LEU A 57 -7.28 11.40 5.45
CA LEU A 57 -8.47 10.69 5.89
C LEU A 57 -8.71 10.90 7.39
N VAL A 58 -7.67 10.83 8.22
CA VAL A 58 -7.75 11.09 9.65
C VAL A 58 -8.26 12.50 9.93
N ARG A 59 -7.74 13.52 9.22
CA ARG A 59 -8.18 14.92 9.33
C ARG A 59 -9.60 15.17 8.82
N PHE A 60 -10.10 14.38 7.88
CA PHE A 60 -11.46 14.52 7.38
C PHE A 60 -12.49 13.89 8.33
N ILE A 61 -12.08 12.85 9.04
CA ILE A 61 -12.94 12.03 9.91
C ILE A 61 -12.94 12.54 11.37
N THR A 62 -11.93 13.31 11.78
CA THR A 62 -11.74 13.86 13.14
C THR A 62 -11.97 15.35 13.16
#